data_AF-A0A5J4G3N2-F1
#
_entry.id   AF-A0A5J4G3N2-F1
#
_cell.length_a   1.000
_cell.length_b   1.000
_cell.length_c   1.000
_cell.angle_alpha   90.00
_cell.angle_beta   90.00
_cell.angle_gamma   90.00
#
_symmetry.space_group_name_H-M   'P 1'
#
loop_
_entity.id
_entity.type
_entity.pdbx_description
1 polymer ?
#
loop_
_entity_poly.entity_id
_entity_poly.type
_entity_poly.pdbx_seq_one_letter_code
_entity_poly.pdbx_strand_id
1 'polypeptide(L)'
;MRFYLKTILTIILVLLTIISCSKAEDGIDGFNSIISTEIELSGINCQAGGIRVSTGLDLNRNNILEQNEIENTDYICNGDGGIIELDNLVRLELGSPNVMSCGTNWYISEFDTFHFPDFNKSDYSNVSSILFVPSMISQPGNNIIIELYNITDNESIINSQLTHNTDEYVFKYSEDIYNNLPNHTITLGIRMKNSTPNGCGGLGVKSYLYILRE
;
A
#
# COMPACT_ATOMS: atom_id res chain seq x y z
N MET A 1 46.93 69.34 40.04
CA MET A 1 46.28 68.23 40.79
C MET A 1 44.86 67.91 40.31
N ARG A 2 43.99 68.89 40.01
CA ARG A 2 42.61 68.66 39.51
C ARG A 2 42.48 68.00 38.13
N PHE A 3 43.46 68.13 37.23
CA PHE A 3 43.45 67.48 35.91
C PHE A 3 43.73 65.97 36.01
N TYR A 4 44.76 65.57 36.75
CA TYR A 4 45.11 64.16 36.96
C TYR A 4 43.98 63.34 37.60
N LEU A 5 43.22 63.93 38.53
CA LEU A 5 42.11 63.25 39.19
C LEU A 5 40.94 62.96 38.24
N LYS A 6 40.65 63.87 37.30
CA LYS A 6 39.61 63.66 36.27
C LYS A 6 40.03 62.60 35.26
N THR A 7 41.31 62.56 34.88
CA THR A 7 41.86 61.57 33.95
C THR A 7 41.88 60.17 34.57
N ILE A 8 42.25 60.04 35.85
CA ILE A 8 42.20 58.76 36.57
C ILE A 8 40.75 58.27 36.75
N LEU A 9 39.82 59.18 37.09
CA LEU A 9 38.41 58.82 37.24
C LEU A 9 37.76 58.41 35.90
N THR A 10 38.15 59.03 34.78
CA THR A 10 37.70 58.61 33.45
C THR A 10 38.32 57.30 33.01
N ILE A 11 39.60 57.05 33.31
CA ILE A 11 40.24 55.75 33.02
C ILE A 11 39.61 54.61 33.83
N ILE A 12 39.27 54.84 35.11
CA ILE A 12 38.60 53.84 35.96
C ILE A 12 37.16 53.58 35.46
N LEU A 13 36.42 54.61 35.07
CA LEU A 13 35.07 54.47 34.51
C LEU A 13 35.08 53.74 33.15
N VAL A 14 36.11 53.98 32.33
CA VAL A 14 36.33 53.26 31.06
C VAL A 14 36.80 51.82 31.31
N LEU A 15 37.60 51.55 32.36
CA LEU A 15 37.99 50.19 32.73
C LEU A 15 36.81 49.36 33.28
N LEU A 16 35.85 50.00 33.96
CA LEU A 16 34.65 49.35 34.50
C LEU A 16 33.65 48.94 33.42
N THR A 17 33.63 49.60 32.26
CA THR A 17 32.68 49.27 31.17
C THR A 17 33.17 48.15 30.24
N ILE A 18 34.45 47.75 30.30
CA ILE A 18 35.03 46.70 29.45
C ILE A 18 34.86 45.28 30.02
N ILE A 19 34.37 45.13 31.26
CA ILE A 19 34.26 43.82 31.93
C ILE A 19 32.91 43.13 31.65
N SER A 20 31.92 43.82 31.06
CA SER A 20 30.58 43.25 30.86
C SER A 20 30.33 42.58 29.51
N CYS A 21 31.38 42.12 28.83
CA CYS A 21 31.24 41.29 27.64
C CYS A 21 31.82 39.89 27.91
N SER A 22 31.17 39.15 28.81
CA SER A 22 31.24 37.69 28.75
C SER A 22 30.54 37.28 27.46
N LYS A 23 31.24 36.56 26.56
CA LYS A 23 30.57 35.83 25.47
C LYS A 23 29.37 35.11 26.09
N ALA A 24 28.17 35.36 25.57
CA ALA A 24 27.06 34.47 25.84
C ALA A 24 27.52 33.08 25.40
N GLU A 25 27.55 32.12 26.32
CA GLU A 25 27.63 30.72 25.93
C GLU A 25 26.35 30.43 25.16
N ASP A 26 26.48 29.83 23.98
CA ASP A 26 25.32 29.38 23.24
C ASP A 26 24.53 28.41 24.13
N GLY A 27 23.21 28.56 24.15
CA GLY A 27 22.36 27.63 24.88
C GLY A 27 22.58 26.21 24.38
N ILE A 28 22.38 25.21 25.26
CA ILE A 28 22.45 23.81 24.84
C ILE A 28 21.41 23.59 23.73
N ASP A 29 21.85 23.04 22.59
CA ASP A 29 20.95 22.66 21.51
C ASP A 29 19.84 21.74 22.02
N GLY A 30 18.61 22.00 21.60
CA GLY A 30 17.47 21.14 21.87
C GLY A 30 17.66 19.72 21.32
N PHE A 31 16.86 18.77 21.80
CA PHE A 31 16.82 17.42 21.23
C PHE A 31 16.21 17.44 19.83
N ASN A 32 16.63 16.50 18.98
CA ASN A 32 16.00 16.32 17.67
C ASN A 32 14.61 15.72 17.84
N SER A 33 13.63 16.22 17.08
CA SER A 33 12.34 15.55 16.94
C SER A 33 12.42 14.59 15.76
N ILE A 34 12.18 13.30 16.03
CA ILE A 34 12.23 12.25 15.02
C ILE A 34 10.83 11.71 14.78
N ILE A 35 10.53 11.49 13.50
CA ILE A 35 9.34 10.81 13.03
C ILE A 35 9.80 9.46 12.45
N SER A 36 9.22 8.38 12.95
CA SER A 36 9.41 7.03 12.40
C SER A 36 8.08 6.50 11.88
N THR A 37 8.13 5.81 10.75
CA THR A 37 6.97 5.18 10.13
C THR A 37 7.20 3.69 10.00
N GLU A 38 6.23 2.91 10.45
CA GLU A 38 6.26 1.45 10.38
C GLU A 38 4.96 0.95 9.73
N ILE A 39 5.01 -0.22 9.10
CA ILE A 39 3.82 -0.85 8.54
C ILE A 39 2.91 -1.30 9.69
N GLU A 40 1.64 -0.87 9.66
CA GLU A 40 0.59 -1.39 10.55
C GLU A 40 -0.16 -2.51 9.80
N LEU A 41 -0.03 -3.74 10.29
CA LEU A 41 -0.76 -4.87 9.74
C LEU A 41 -2.27 -4.74 10.00
N SER A 42 -3.08 -5.49 9.26
CA SER A 42 -4.51 -5.54 9.49
C SER A 42 -4.81 -6.02 10.91
N GLY A 43 -5.61 -5.25 11.65
CA GLY A 43 -5.80 -5.50 13.07
C GLY A 43 -6.66 -4.45 13.77
N ILE A 44 -6.47 -4.37 15.08
CA ILE A 44 -7.30 -3.53 15.96
C ILE A 44 -7.16 -2.03 15.69
N ASN A 45 -5.99 -1.60 15.21
CA ASN A 45 -5.75 -0.18 14.91
C ASN A 45 -6.23 0.18 13.50
N CYS A 46 -6.00 -0.71 12.51
CA CYS A 46 -6.45 -0.52 11.13
C CYS A 46 -6.96 -1.82 10.51
N GLN A 47 -8.26 -1.88 10.18
CA GLN A 47 -8.89 -3.10 9.64
C GLN A 47 -8.31 -3.54 8.28
N ALA A 48 -7.94 -2.59 7.43
CA ALA A 48 -7.30 -2.84 6.12
C ALA A 48 -5.77 -2.65 6.14
N GLY A 49 -5.16 -2.66 7.33
CA GLY A 49 -3.77 -2.25 7.53
C GLY A 49 -3.57 -0.75 7.29
N GLY A 50 -2.34 -0.29 7.41
CA GLY A 50 -1.99 1.12 7.26
C GLY A 50 -0.53 1.40 7.60
N ILE A 51 -0.27 2.63 8.02
CA ILE A 51 1.04 3.07 8.51
C ILE A 51 0.89 3.53 9.96
N ARG A 52 1.72 3.00 10.84
CA ARG A 52 1.93 3.51 12.19
C ARG A 52 2.97 4.62 12.13
N VAL A 53 2.61 5.81 12.60
CA VAL A 53 3.50 6.97 12.70
C VAL A 53 3.84 7.17 14.17
N SER A 54 5.12 7.07 14.51
CA SER A 54 5.63 7.33 15.87
C SER A 54 6.46 8.61 15.87
N THR A 55 6.26 9.46 16.86
CA THR A 55 7.04 10.69 17.02
C THR A 55 7.58 10.83 18.42
N GLY A 56 8.77 11.40 18.56
CA GLY A 56 9.36 11.68 19.86
C GLY A 56 10.65 12.47 19.77
N LEU A 57 11.26 12.70 20.93
CA LEU A 57 12.55 13.37 21.05
C LEU A 57 13.67 12.33 21.16
N ASP A 58 14.72 12.51 20.39
CA ASP A 58 15.95 11.72 20.47
C ASP A 58 16.76 12.13 21.70
N LEU A 59 16.44 11.53 22.84
CA LEU A 59 16.99 11.89 24.16
C LEU A 59 18.44 11.43 24.30
N ASN A 60 18.80 10.34 23.61
CA ASN A 60 20.14 9.78 23.65
C ASN A 60 21.08 10.31 22.54
N ARG A 61 20.53 11.09 21.59
CA ARG A 61 21.22 11.73 20.45
C ARG A 61 21.82 10.75 19.44
N ASN A 62 21.18 9.61 19.21
CA ASN A 62 21.65 8.57 18.28
C ASN A 62 21.01 8.67 16.88
N ASN A 63 20.12 9.63 16.65
CA ASN A 63 19.33 9.84 15.43
C ASN A 63 18.39 8.68 15.06
N ILE A 64 17.96 7.89 16.04
CA ILE A 64 17.01 6.80 15.89
C ILE A 64 15.91 7.04 16.92
N LEU A 65 14.65 6.83 16.55
CA LEU A 65 13.56 6.89 17.53
C LEU A 65 13.44 5.54 18.24
N GLU A 66 13.99 5.42 19.45
CA GLU A 66 13.90 4.21 20.25
C GLU A 66 12.53 4.08 20.94
N GLN A 67 12.16 2.86 21.35
CA GLN A 67 10.83 2.61 21.93
C GLN A 67 10.54 3.41 23.21
N ASN A 68 11.58 3.72 24.00
CA ASN A 68 11.52 4.56 25.19
C ASN A 68 11.48 6.07 24.89
N GLU A 69 11.68 6.46 23.64
CA GLU A 69 11.71 7.86 23.18
C GLU A 69 10.41 8.26 22.46
N ILE A 70 9.55 7.29 22.13
CA ILE A 70 8.25 7.53 21.49
C ILE A 70 7.32 8.27 22.46
N GLU A 71 6.89 9.47 22.08
CA GLU A 71 5.93 10.28 22.84
C GLU A 71 4.50 10.13 22.30
N ASN A 72 4.35 10.07 20.97
CA ASN A 72 3.07 9.90 20.30
C ASN A 72 3.12 8.75 19.29
N THR A 73 1.98 8.09 19.13
CA THR A 73 1.75 7.08 18.08
C THR A 73 0.38 7.34 17.47
N ASP A 74 0.35 7.57 16.17
CA ASP A 74 -0.85 7.71 15.36
C ASP A 74 -0.89 6.63 14.29
N TYR A 75 -2.08 6.33 13.79
CA TYR A 75 -2.30 5.34 12.74
C TYR A 75 -2.98 5.97 11.54
N ILE A 76 -2.35 5.86 10.38
CA ILE A 76 -2.92 6.24 9.09
C ILE A 76 -3.44 4.95 8.46
N CYS A 77 -4.73 4.68 8.64
CA CYS A 77 -5.34 3.49 8.09
C CYS A 77 -5.58 3.62 6.60
N ASN A 78 -5.37 2.52 5.88
CA ASN A 78 -5.84 2.39 4.52
C ASN A 78 -7.36 2.53 4.51
N GLY A 79 -7.90 3.31 3.57
CA GLY A 79 -9.34 3.26 3.29
C GLY A 79 -9.74 1.89 2.75
N ASP A 80 -11.05 1.62 2.66
CA ASP A 80 -11.59 0.41 2.00
C ASP A 80 -11.15 0.38 0.52
N GLY A 81 -9.93 -0.12 0.25
CA GLY A 81 -9.28 -0.12 -1.07
C GLY A 81 -7.86 0.49 -1.14
N GLY A 82 -7.28 0.99 -0.05
CA GLY A 82 -5.87 1.39 -0.02
C GLY A 82 -4.96 0.18 0.18
N ILE A 83 -4.13 -0.16 -0.80
CA ILE A 83 -3.12 -1.23 -0.66
C ILE A 83 -1.72 -0.62 -0.83
N ILE A 84 -0.92 -0.81 0.23
CA ILE A 84 0.55 -1.00 0.37
C ILE A 84 1.51 -0.21 -0.55
N GLU A 85 2.61 0.26 0.04
CA GLU A 85 3.80 0.80 -0.63
C GLU A 85 4.18 0.00 -1.89
N LEU A 86 4.34 0.71 -3.01
CA LEU A 86 4.52 0.16 -4.36
C LEU A 86 5.77 -0.71 -4.55
N ASP A 87 6.66 -0.82 -3.57
CA ASP A 87 7.85 -1.68 -3.64
C ASP A 87 7.53 -3.16 -3.35
N ASN A 88 6.45 -3.44 -2.62
CA ASN A 88 6.04 -4.79 -2.20
C ASN A 88 4.80 -5.32 -2.94
N LEU A 89 4.37 -4.63 -4.00
CA LEU A 89 3.24 -5.02 -4.83
C LEU A 89 3.67 -5.22 -6.28
N VAL A 90 3.51 -6.44 -6.79
CA VAL A 90 3.52 -6.67 -8.23
C VAL A 90 2.08 -6.69 -8.75
N ARG A 91 1.80 -5.82 -9.72
CA ARG A 91 0.52 -5.77 -10.44
C ARG A 91 0.69 -6.33 -11.84
N LEU A 92 0.02 -7.45 -12.11
CA LEU A 92 -0.09 -7.98 -13.46
C LEU A 92 -1.46 -7.60 -14.05
N GLU A 93 -1.48 -7.16 -15.30
CA GLU A 93 -2.72 -6.78 -15.97
C GLU A 93 -3.23 -7.92 -16.85
N LEU A 94 -4.52 -8.24 -16.69
CA LEU A 94 -5.25 -9.22 -17.48
C LEU A 94 -6.35 -8.57 -18.27
N GLY A 95 -6.41 -8.93 -19.54
CA GLY A 95 -7.50 -8.64 -20.45
C GLY A 95 -7.43 -7.28 -21.12
N SER A 96 -8.45 -7.06 -21.94
CA SER A 96 -8.77 -5.80 -22.60
C SER A 96 -10.05 -5.22 -21.98
N PRO A 97 -10.23 -3.88 -21.98
CA PRO A 97 -11.47 -3.28 -21.52
C PRO A 97 -12.66 -3.71 -22.39
N ASN A 98 -13.87 -3.68 -21.82
CA ASN A 98 -15.16 -3.92 -22.47
C ASN A 98 -15.34 -5.31 -23.09
N VAL A 99 -14.98 -6.36 -22.36
CA VAL A 99 -15.29 -7.75 -22.77
C VAL A 99 -16.58 -8.21 -22.13
N MET A 100 -17.53 -8.60 -22.98
CA MET A 100 -18.85 -9.04 -22.59
C MET A 100 -19.04 -10.50 -22.98
N SER A 101 -19.69 -11.27 -22.11
CA SER A 101 -20.15 -12.63 -22.39
C SER A 101 -21.63 -12.74 -22.04
N CYS A 102 -22.36 -13.52 -22.83
CA CYS A 102 -23.77 -13.78 -22.62
C CYS A 102 -24.02 -15.29 -22.48
N GLY A 103 -25.01 -15.65 -21.67
CA GLY A 103 -25.41 -17.04 -21.46
C GLY A 103 -24.68 -17.73 -20.31
N THR A 104 -25.15 -18.94 -20.00
CA THR A 104 -24.82 -19.67 -18.77
C THR A 104 -23.60 -20.58 -18.87
N ASN A 105 -23.09 -20.79 -20.07
CA ASN A 105 -21.88 -21.58 -20.29
C ASN A 105 -20.65 -20.77 -19.93
N TRP A 106 -19.61 -21.44 -19.46
CA TRP A 106 -18.31 -20.80 -19.27
C TRP A 106 -17.77 -20.34 -20.61
N TYR A 107 -17.42 -19.06 -20.66
CA TYR A 107 -16.72 -18.42 -21.75
C TYR A 107 -15.32 -18.05 -21.28
N ILE A 108 -14.31 -18.48 -22.04
CA ILE A 108 -12.93 -18.04 -21.93
C ILE A 108 -12.66 -17.23 -23.19
N SER A 109 -12.07 -16.05 -23.04
CA SER A 109 -11.73 -15.24 -24.21
C SER A 109 -10.58 -15.87 -24.98
N GLU A 110 -10.71 -16.00 -26.30
CA GLU A 110 -9.61 -16.49 -27.14
C GLU A 110 -8.48 -15.47 -27.32
N PHE A 111 -8.65 -14.24 -26.83
CA PHE A 111 -7.62 -13.22 -26.94
C PHE A 111 -6.50 -13.48 -25.92
N ASP A 112 -5.27 -13.55 -26.43
CA ASP A 112 -4.06 -13.75 -25.60
C ASP A 112 -3.92 -12.72 -24.47
N THR A 113 -4.53 -11.53 -24.61
CA THR A 113 -4.50 -10.51 -23.55
C THR A 113 -5.19 -10.98 -22.25
N PHE A 114 -6.07 -11.99 -22.30
CA PHE A 114 -6.75 -12.57 -21.15
C PHE A 114 -6.03 -13.76 -20.53
N HIS A 115 -4.86 -14.12 -21.06
CA HIS A 115 -4.08 -15.27 -20.63
C HIS A 115 -2.67 -14.84 -20.20
N PHE A 116 -2.19 -15.43 -19.11
CA PHE A 116 -0.78 -15.48 -18.79
C PHE A 116 -0.27 -16.86 -19.18
N PRO A 117 0.33 -17.03 -20.37
CA PRO A 117 0.69 -18.36 -20.89
C PRO A 117 1.70 -19.11 -20.03
N ASP A 118 2.58 -18.37 -19.35
CA ASP A 118 3.71 -18.91 -18.58
C ASP A 118 3.69 -18.43 -17.11
N PHE A 119 2.51 -18.39 -16.47
CA PHE A 119 2.41 -17.98 -15.08
C PHE A 119 2.98 -19.06 -14.14
N ASN A 120 3.95 -18.69 -13.30
CA ASN A 120 4.42 -19.51 -12.20
C ASN A 120 4.55 -18.67 -10.92
N LYS A 121 3.87 -19.08 -9.84
CA LYS A 121 3.91 -18.32 -8.58
C LYS A 121 5.31 -18.31 -7.94
N SER A 122 6.17 -19.28 -8.28
CA SER A 122 7.55 -19.35 -7.78
C SER A 122 8.49 -18.33 -8.41
N ASP A 123 8.07 -17.64 -9.48
CA ASP A 123 8.85 -16.55 -10.09
C ASP A 123 8.88 -15.29 -9.21
N TYR A 124 8.06 -15.25 -8.17
CA TYR A 124 7.94 -14.14 -7.23
C TYR A 124 8.50 -14.55 -5.86
N SER A 125 9.48 -13.81 -5.34
CA SER A 125 10.08 -14.06 -4.04
C SER A 125 9.30 -13.39 -2.90
N ASN A 126 9.25 -14.03 -1.73
CA ASN A 126 8.61 -13.53 -0.50
C ASN A 126 7.11 -13.20 -0.68
N VAL A 127 6.37 -14.01 -1.45
CA VAL A 127 4.94 -13.77 -1.62
C VAL A 127 4.18 -14.10 -0.34
N SER A 128 3.45 -13.11 0.19
CA SER A 128 2.55 -13.29 1.33
C SER A 128 1.12 -13.59 0.89
N SER A 129 0.66 -13.00 -0.22
CA SER A 129 -0.68 -13.23 -0.75
C SER A 129 -0.76 -12.92 -2.24
N ILE A 130 -1.70 -13.57 -2.93
CA ILE A 130 -2.10 -13.24 -4.30
C ILE A 130 -3.60 -12.99 -4.32
N LEU A 131 -4.01 -11.86 -4.91
CA LEU A 131 -5.42 -11.46 -5.04
C LEU A 131 -5.79 -11.25 -6.51
N PHE A 132 -6.94 -11.78 -6.91
CA PHE A 132 -7.56 -11.51 -8.20
C PHE A 132 -8.55 -10.34 -8.09
N VAL A 133 -8.39 -9.35 -8.97
CA VAL A 133 -9.16 -8.10 -8.94
C VAL A 133 -9.76 -7.79 -10.31
N PRO A 134 -10.91 -8.39 -10.68
CA PRO A 134 -11.61 -8.06 -11.91
C PRO A 134 -12.42 -6.76 -11.80
N SER A 135 -12.52 -6.05 -12.93
CA SER A 135 -13.48 -4.95 -13.10
C SER A 135 -14.79 -5.50 -13.64
N MET A 136 -15.79 -5.72 -12.78
CA MET A 136 -17.02 -6.43 -13.14
C MET A 136 -18.16 -5.48 -13.51
N ILE A 137 -18.99 -5.89 -14.47
CA ILE A 137 -20.26 -5.25 -14.82
C ILE A 137 -21.28 -6.33 -15.21
N SER A 138 -22.55 -6.15 -14.86
CA SER A 138 -23.64 -7.07 -15.23
C SER A 138 -24.89 -6.33 -15.66
N GLN A 139 -25.66 -6.89 -16.58
CA GLN A 139 -26.99 -6.35 -16.86
C GLN A 139 -27.93 -6.49 -15.64
N PRO A 140 -28.86 -5.55 -15.42
CA PRO A 140 -29.85 -5.67 -14.36
C PRO A 140 -30.66 -6.97 -14.48
N GLY A 141 -30.80 -7.69 -13.36
CA GLY A 141 -31.50 -8.98 -13.32
C GLY A 141 -30.64 -10.18 -13.72
N ASN A 142 -29.36 -9.99 -13.99
CA ASN A 142 -28.38 -11.05 -14.25
C ASN A 142 -27.23 -10.99 -13.22
N ASN A 143 -26.73 -12.16 -12.82
CA ASN A 143 -25.49 -12.25 -12.04
C ASN A 143 -24.38 -12.75 -12.96
N ILE A 144 -23.37 -11.92 -13.20
CA ILE A 144 -22.11 -12.37 -13.81
C ILE A 144 -21.28 -13.09 -12.75
N ILE A 145 -20.67 -14.21 -13.13
CA ILE A 145 -19.74 -14.99 -12.32
C ILE A 145 -18.42 -15.02 -13.08
N ILE A 146 -17.34 -14.57 -12.44
CA ILE A 146 -16.00 -14.48 -13.02
C ILE A 146 -15.02 -15.17 -12.08
N GLU A 147 -14.09 -15.95 -12.63
CA GLU A 147 -13.03 -16.60 -11.87
C GLU A 147 -11.76 -16.74 -12.68
N LEU A 148 -10.65 -17.01 -11.99
CA LEU A 148 -9.43 -17.46 -12.61
C LEU A 148 -9.52 -18.95 -12.93
N TYR A 149 -8.94 -19.32 -14.06
CA TYR A 149 -8.95 -20.67 -14.59
C TYR A 149 -7.56 -21.07 -15.04
N ASN A 150 -7.11 -22.22 -14.55
CA ASN A 150 -5.92 -22.88 -15.04
C ASN A 150 -6.28 -23.60 -16.35
N ILE A 151 -5.89 -23.00 -17.47
CA ILE A 151 -6.17 -23.53 -18.81
C ILE A 151 -5.30 -24.75 -19.10
N THR A 152 -4.06 -24.77 -18.59
CA THR A 152 -3.13 -25.90 -18.77
C THR A 152 -3.69 -27.19 -18.17
N ASP A 153 -4.18 -27.12 -16.93
CA ASP A 153 -4.65 -28.30 -16.21
C ASP A 153 -6.18 -28.48 -16.27
N ASN A 154 -6.90 -27.54 -16.89
CA ASN A 154 -8.35 -27.52 -16.97
C ASN A 154 -9.04 -27.51 -15.59
N GLU A 155 -8.54 -26.66 -14.69
CA GLU A 155 -8.99 -26.55 -13.30
C GLU A 155 -9.36 -25.12 -12.89
N SER A 156 -10.37 -24.97 -12.04
CA SER A 156 -10.69 -23.68 -11.41
C SER A 156 -9.68 -23.33 -10.33
N ILE A 157 -9.28 -22.07 -10.25
CA ILE A 157 -8.52 -21.58 -9.09
C ILE A 157 -9.50 -21.34 -7.94
N ILE A 158 -9.40 -22.17 -6.91
CA ILE A 158 -10.20 -22.04 -5.67
C ILE A 158 -10.02 -20.61 -5.12
N ASN A 159 -11.06 -20.08 -4.49
CA ASN A 159 -11.09 -18.74 -3.88
C ASN A 159 -11.03 -17.55 -4.85
N SER A 160 -10.91 -17.77 -6.17
CA SER A 160 -10.90 -16.70 -7.17
C SER A 160 -12.28 -16.27 -7.70
N GLN A 161 -13.34 -17.03 -7.39
CA GLN A 161 -14.67 -16.79 -7.95
C GLN A 161 -15.36 -15.59 -7.32
N LEU A 162 -15.82 -14.68 -8.16
CA LEU A 162 -16.51 -13.45 -7.78
C LEU A 162 -17.82 -13.32 -8.56
N THR A 163 -18.79 -12.63 -7.96
CA THR A 163 -20.10 -12.39 -8.59
C THR A 163 -20.47 -10.92 -8.56
N HIS A 164 -21.21 -10.44 -9.56
CA HIS A 164 -21.73 -9.07 -9.61
C HIS A 164 -23.06 -9.02 -10.37
N ASN A 165 -23.90 -8.04 -10.08
CA ASN A 165 -25.28 -8.02 -10.57
C ASN A 165 -25.86 -6.62 -10.87
N THR A 166 -25.00 -5.60 -10.90
CA THR A 166 -25.40 -4.24 -11.28
C THR A 166 -24.68 -3.80 -12.55
N ASP A 167 -25.25 -2.80 -13.20
CA ASP A 167 -24.72 -2.13 -14.40
C ASP A 167 -23.65 -1.08 -14.07
N GLU A 168 -23.20 -1.03 -12.83
CA GLU A 168 -22.08 -0.19 -12.38
C GLU A 168 -20.77 -0.97 -12.43
N TYR A 169 -19.71 -0.30 -12.88
CA TYR A 169 -18.36 -0.84 -12.83
C TYR A 169 -17.89 -0.94 -11.39
N VAL A 170 -17.49 -2.14 -10.98
CA VAL A 170 -16.94 -2.39 -9.65
C VAL A 170 -15.69 -3.22 -9.74
N PHE A 171 -14.66 -2.84 -8.98
CA PHE A 171 -13.55 -3.73 -8.70
C PHE A 171 -13.92 -4.59 -7.49
N LYS A 172 -13.82 -5.91 -7.64
CA LYS A 172 -13.98 -6.85 -6.52
C LYS A 172 -12.67 -7.54 -6.25
N TYR A 173 -12.44 -7.91 -5.00
CA TYR A 173 -11.23 -8.62 -4.57
C TYR A 173 -11.60 -10.05 -4.23
N SER A 174 -10.83 -11.00 -4.74
CA SER A 174 -10.92 -12.39 -4.30
C SER A 174 -10.40 -12.54 -2.87
N GLU A 175 -10.64 -13.70 -2.28
CA GLU A 175 -9.84 -14.16 -1.15
C GLU A 175 -8.40 -14.44 -1.60
N ASP A 176 -7.50 -14.70 -0.65
CA ASP A 176 -6.12 -15.08 -0.98
C ASP A 176 -6.10 -16.43 -1.73
N ILE A 177 -5.45 -16.43 -2.90
CA ILE A 177 -5.35 -17.60 -3.77
C ILE A 177 -3.94 -18.19 -3.86
N TYR A 178 -2.96 -17.64 -3.14
CA TYR A 178 -1.55 -18.08 -3.26
C TYR A 178 -1.38 -19.60 -3.05
N ASN A 179 -2.07 -20.16 -2.04
CA ASN A 179 -2.04 -21.58 -1.72
C ASN A 179 -2.88 -22.44 -2.68
N ASN A 180 -3.79 -21.82 -3.44
CA ASN A 180 -4.64 -22.50 -4.41
C ASN A 180 -4.04 -22.52 -5.82
N LEU A 181 -2.99 -21.75 -6.07
CA LEU A 181 -2.25 -21.77 -7.32
C LEU A 181 -1.26 -22.95 -7.36
N PRO A 182 -1.08 -23.62 -8.52
CA PRO A 182 -0.16 -24.73 -8.66
C PRO A 182 1.32 -24.31 -8.50
N ASN A 183 2.18 -25.27 -8.15
CA ASN A 183 3.64 -25.08 -8.02
C ASN A 183 4.40 -25.40 -9.32
N HIS A 184 3.79 -25.14 -10.48
CA HIS A 184 4.41 -25.29 -11.78
C HIS A 184 3.84 -24.25 -12.75
N THR A 185 4.51 -24.07 -13.89
CA THR A 185 4.10 -23.09 -14.90
C THR A 185 2.78 -23.50 -15.55
N ILE A 186 1.84 -22.56 -15.60
CA ILE A 186 0.51 -22.74 -16.20
C ILE A 186 0.11 -21.57 -17.08
N THR A 187 -0.82 -21.83 -18.00
CA THR A 187 -1.59 -20.81 -18.68
C THR A 187 -2.75 -20.41 -17.78
N LEU A 188 -2.64 -19.26 -17.11
CA LEU A 188 -3.66 -18.72 -16.23
C LEU A 188 -4.57 -17.77 -17.03
N GLY A 189 -5.89 -17.99 -17.00
CA GLY A 189 -6.86 -17.17 -17.73
C GLY A 189 -8.03 -16.71 -16.89
N ILE A 190 -8.83 -15.79 -17.43
CA ILE A 190 -10.12 -15.41 -16.85
C ILE A 190 -11.24 -16.11 -17.62
N ARG A 191 -12.18 -16.71 -16.88
CA ARG A 191 -13.41 -17.24 -17.45
C ARG A 191 -14.63 -16.63 -16.78
N MET A 192 -15.72 -16.54 -17.53
CA MET A 192 -16.95 -15.91 -17.07
C MET A 192 -18.19 -16.61 -17.58
N LYS A 193 -19.28 -16.54 -16.80
CA LYS A 193 -20.61 -17.01 -17.19
C LYS A 193 -21.69 -16.20 -16.50
N ASN A 194 -22.91 -16.29 -17.00
CA ASN A 194 -24.06 -15.57 -16.48
C ASN A 194 -25.01 -16.53 -15.74
N SER A 195 -25.76 -16.03 -14.76
CA SER A 195 -26.78 -16.83 -14.08
C SER A 195 -28.02 -17.07 -14.93
N THR A 196 -28.24 -16.28 -15.99
CA THR A 196 -29.41 -16.37 -16.86
C THR A 196 -29.02 -16.61 -18.33
N PRO A 197 -29.81 -17.37 -19.12
CA PRO A 197 -29.49 -17.68 -20.52
C PRO A 197 -29.39 -16.46 -21.44
N ASN A 198 -30.18 -15.42 -21.18
CA ASN A 198 -30.18 -14.18 -21.96
C ASN A 198 -29.42 -13.05 -21.26
N GLY A 199 -28.85 -13.31 -20.07
CA GLY A 199 -28.10 -12.32 -19.34
C GLY A 199 -26.71 -12.15 -19.91
N CYS A 200 -26.28 -10.89 -19.99
CA CYS A 200 -24.93 -10.54 -20.34
C CYS A 200 -24.25 -9.80 -19.19
N GLY A 201 -22.95 -10.00 -19.09
CA GLY A 201 -22.06 -9.31 -18.17
C GLY A 201 -20.62 -9.59 -18.56
N GLY A 202 -19.68 -8.99 -17.85
CA GLY A 202 -18.28 -9.25 -18.11
C GLY A 202 -17.37 -8.24 -17.44
N LEU A 203 -16.37 -7.82 -18.18
CA LEU A 203 -15.26 -7.01 -17.71
C LEU A 203 -15.30 -5.61 -18.31
N GLY A 204 -15.37 -4.60 -17.43
CA GLY A 204 -15.45 -3.20 -17.82
C GLY A 204 -14.12 -2.64 -18.29
N VAL A 205 -13.11 -2.72 -17.43
CA VAL A 205 -11.72 -2.38 -17.78
C VAL A 205 -10.80 -3.59 -17.57
N LYS A 206 -9.49 -3.36 -17.60
CA LYS A 206 -8.50 -4.39 -17.28
C LYS A 206 -8.73 -4.97 -15.89
N SER A 207 -8.51 -6.27 -15.77
CA SER A 207 -8.46 -6.98 -14.49
C SER A 207 -7.02 -7.08 -14.01
N TYR A 208 -6.82 -7.34 -12.73
CA TYR A 208 -5.49 -7.39 -12.15
C TYR A 208 -5.26 -8.66 -11.34
N LEU A 209 -4.01 -9.10 -11.32
CA LEU A 209 -3.48 -9.99 -10.30
C LEU A 209 -2.51 -9.19 -9.45
N TYR A 210 -2.83 -9.06 -8.16
CA TYR A 210 -1.97 -8.41 -7.19
C TYR A 210 -1.19 -9.46 -6.42
N ILE A 211 0.13 -9.36 -6.45
CA ILE A 211 1.05 -10.24 -5.74
C ILE A 211 1.71 -9.39 -4.66
N LEU A 212 1.32 -9.64 -3.42
CA LEU A 212 1.80 -8.97 -2.23
C LEU A 212 3.04 -9.68 -1.72
N ARG A 213 4.07 -8.90 -1.38
CA ARG A 213 5.37 -9.40 -0.94
C ARG A 213 5.76 -8.85 0.43
N GLU A 214 6.53 -9.63 1.18
CA GLU A 214 7.18 -9.26 2.45
C GLU A 214 8.60 -8.72 2.23
#